data_AF-A0A4Q3VV27-F1
#
_entry.id   AF-A0A4Q3VV27-F1
#
_cell.length_a   1.000
_cell.length_b   1.000
_cell.length_c   1.000
_cell.angle_alpha   90.00
_cell.angle_beta   90.00
_cell.angle_gamma   90.00
#
_symmetry.space_group_name_H-M   'P 1'
#
loop_
_entity.id
_entity.type
_entity.pdbx_description
1 polymer ?
#
loop_
_entity_poly.entity_id
_entity_poly.type
_entity_poly.pdbx_seq_one_letter_code
_entity_poly.pdbx_strand_id
1 'polypeptide(L)'
;MKTLANNRSIPAHLLAGRIDSLKARSVSAPRDYLAKVDLAHAYYLNQDVANGHYQYWKVHDHLQQQPDSELENYMNKVLSPALDTTGRSMRRLKTSEYALIAFPVMQQLGITELKSMDCQVYDLNWNASWAAFDAKFSVFRKDTSAAFKNEFKANINKINKGFERYDSIEKYSNNVTAWLNTDEASAISASGDFYLPEMYDMNNFPKEEMLSKIHWWIMRNQEMCENVVNRAKKAGVKRVVVIAGANHRKYMQDIFKKMPGVRVRNINEF
;
A
#
# COMPACT_ATOMS: atom_id res chain seq x y z
N MET A 1 -18.45 -7.98 8.63
CA MET A 1 -18.14 -9.21 9.39
C MET A 1 -19.36 -10.08 9.66
N LYS A 2 -20.43 -9.57 10.30
CA LYS A 2 -21.65 -10.34 10.60
C LYS A 2 -22.27 -11.00 9.36
N THR A 3 -22.39 -10.28 8.25
CA THR A 3 -22.90 -10.82 6.97
C THR A 3 -22.07 -12.00 6.46
N LEU A 4 -20.73 -11.86 6.41
CA LEU A 4 -19.84 -12.95 5.98
C LEU A 4 -20.00 -14.18 6.90
N ALA A 5 -19.98 -13.99 8.22
CA ALA A 5 -20.17 -15.10 9.16
C ALA A 5 -21.52 -15.81 8.95
N ASN A 6 -22.58 -15.07 8.60
CA ASN A 6 -23.90 -15.63 8.32
C ASN A 6 -23.96 -16.34 6.96
N ASN A 7 -23.26 -15.85 5.93
CA ASN A 7 -23.24 -16.46 4.60
C ASN A 7 -22.64 -17.86 4.65
N ARG A 8 -21.57 -18.04 5.44
CA ARG A 8 -20.95 -19.34 5.71
C ARG A 8 -20.12 -19.28 6.99
N SER A 9 -20.65 -19.86 8.07
CA SER A 9 -19.97 -19.87 9.36
C SER A 9 -18.79 -20.84 9.37
N ILE A 10 -17.66 -20.38 9.89
CA ILE A 10 -16.47 -21.19 10.19
C ILE A 10 -16.12 -20.90 11.65
N PRO A 11 -16.15 -21.91 12.55
CA PRO A 11 -15.73 -21.71 13.94
C PRO A 11 -14.31 -21.14 14.01
N ALA A 12 -14.09 -20.13 14.86
CA ALA A 12 -12.80 -19.43 14.97
C ALA A 12 -11.61 -20.39 15.19
N HIS A 13 -11.78 -21.42 16.03
CA HIS A 13 -10.73 -22.40 16.31
C HIS A 13 -10.38 -23.31 15.11
N LEU A 14 -11.24 -23.41 14.09
CA LEU A 14 -11.00 -24.19 12.87
C LEU A 14 -10.48 -23.32 11.71
N LEU A 15 -10.49 -22.00 11.87
CA LEU A 15 -10.27 -21.08 10.76
C LEU A 15 -8.86 -21.19 10.17
N ALA A 16 -7.84 -21.30 11.02
CA ALA A 16 -6.45 -21.48 10.58
C ALA A 16 -6.27 -22.76 9.76
N GLY A 17 -6.73 -23.90 10.28
CA GLY A 17 -6.64 -25.18 9.55
C GLY A 17 -7.46 -25.18 8.26
N ARG A 18 -8.60 -24.47 8.22
CA ARG A 18 -9.39 -24.30 7.01
C ARG A 18 -8.66 -23.47 5.96
N ILE A 19 -8.00 -22.38 6.36
CA ILE A 19 -7.15 -21.58 5.47
C ILE A 19 -6.03 -22.44 4.90
N ASP A 20 -5.30 -23.19 5.72
CA ASP A 20 -4.19 -24.03 5.27
C ASP A 20 -4.64 -25.09 4.25
N SER A 21 -5.77 -25.76 4.52
CA SER A 21 -6.37 -26.74 3.61
C SER A 21 -6.77 -26.11 2.27
N LEU A 22 -7.41 -24.94 2.30
CA LEU A 22 -7.84 -24.23 1.09
C LEU A 22 -6.66 -23.63 0.31
N LYS A 23 -5.59 -23.20 0.99
CA LYS A 23 -4.32 -22.80 0.36
C LYS A 23 -3.71 -23.98 -0.39
N ALA A 24 -3.58 -25.13 0.25
CA ALA A 24 -3.04 -26.35 -0.37
C ALA A 24 -3.85 -26.74 -1.61
N ARG A 25 -5.19 -26.75 -1.51
CA ARG A 25 -6.09 -27.01 -2.64
C ARG A 25 -5.95 -25.99 -3.76
N SER A 26 -5.81 -24.70 -3.43
CA SER A 26 -5.63 -23.63 -4.42
C SER A 26 -4.31 -23.75 -5.20
N VAL A 27 -3.30 -24.43 -4.64
CA VAL A 27 -2.03 -24.75 -5.30
C VAL A 27 -2.14 -26.04 -6.11
N SER A 28 -2.72 -27.11 -5.55
CA SER A 28 -2.83 -28.40 -6.24
C SER A 28 -3.88 -28.41 -7.37
N ALA A 29 -4.91 -27.57 -7.26
CA ALA A 29 -5.95 -27.38 -8.26
C ALA A 29 -6.09 -25.88 -8.61
N PRO A 30 -5.18 -25.31 -9.41
CA PRO A 30 -5.15 -23.87 -9.70
C PRO A 30 -6.44 -23.33 -10.33
N ARG A 31 -7.18 -24.17 -11.08
CA ARG A 31 -8.46 -23.83 -11.74
C ARG A 31 -9.70 -24.04 -10.87
N ASP A 32 -9.53 -24.46 -9.62
CA ASP A 32 -10.64 -24.58 -8.68
C ASP A 32 -11.00 -23.20 -8.11
N TYR A 33 -11.83 -22.45 -8.84
CA TYR A 33 -12.25 -21.11 -8.44
C TYR A 33 -13.23 -21.10 -7.27
N LEU A 34 -14.00 -22.18 -7.07
CA LEU A 34 -14.84 -22.34 -5.87
C LEU A 34 -13.97 -22.40 -4.61
N ALA A 35 -12.85 -23.13 -4.64
CA ALA A 35 -11.90 -23.15 -3.54
C ALA A 35 -11.26 -21.77 -3.29
N LYS A 36 -11.07 -20.94 -4.33
CA LYS A 36 -10.57 -19.57 -4.17
C LYS A 36 -11.60 -18.64 -3.55
N VAL A 37 -12.89 -18.77 -3.90
CA VAL A 37 -13.98 -18.05 -3.22
C VAL A 37 -14.01 -18.43 -1.73
N ASP A 38 -13.92 -19.72 -1.43
CA ASP A 38 -13.88 -20.21 -0.05
C ASP A 38 -12.65 -19.72 0.72
N LEU A 39 -11.50 -19.66 0.04
CA LEU A 39 -10.27 -19.16 0.65
C LEU A 39 -10.35 -17.66 0.90
N ALA A 40 -10.92 -16.88 -0.03
CA ALA A 40 -11.17 -15.45 0.17
C ALA A 40 -12.06 -15.23 1.40
N HIS A 41 -13.13 -16.00 1.51
CA HIS A 41 -14.06 -15.96 2.64
C HIS A 41 -13.37 -16.23 3.97
N ALA A 42 -12.59 -17.32 4.04
CA ALA A 42 -11.86 -17.68 5.25
C ALA A 42 -10.84 -16.61 5.65
N TYR A 43 -10.11 -16.03 4.68
CA TYR A 43 -9.21 -14.90 4.94
C TYR A 43 -9.95 -13.67 5.50
N TYR A 44 -11.12 -13.31 4.95
CA TYR A 44 -11.90 -12.19 5.47
C TYR A 44 -12.43 -12.43 6.88
N LEU A 45 -12.84 -13.66 7.21
CA LEU A 45 -13.19 -14.04 8.58
C LEU A 45 -11.99 -13.94 9.52
N ASN A 46 -10.78 -14.23 9.03
CA ASN A 46 -9.53 -14.12 9.78
C ASN A 46 -8.95 -12.70 9.79
N GLN A 47 -9.66 -11.73 9.21
CA GLN A 47 -9.22 -10.35 9.04
C GLN A 47 -7.94 -10.17 8.18
N ASP A 48 -7.57 -11.17 7.40
CA ASP A 48 -6.50 -11.08 6.41
C ASP A 48 -7.06 -10.55 5.08
N VAL A 49 -7.36 -9.26 5.08
CA VAL A 49 -8.03 -8.61 3.95
C VAL A 49 -7.19 -8.64 2.68
N ALA A 50 -5.88 -8.49 2.78
CA ALA A 50 -4.98 -8.47 1.62
C ALA A 50 -4.96 -9.82 0.88
N ASN A 51 -4.83 -10.93 1.60
CA ASN A 51 -4.87 -12.25 0.98
C ASN A 51 -6.28 -12.63 0.53
N GLY A 52 -7.31 -12.20 1.25
CA GLY A 52 -8.70 -12.35 0.81
C GLY A 52 -8.97 -11.66 -0.53
N HIS A 53 -8.53 -10.40 -0.66
CA HIS A 53 -8.60 -9.64 -1.90
C HIS A 53 -7.88 -10.31 -3.05
N TYR A 54 -6.69 -10.88 -2.82
CA TYR A 54 -5.94 -11.56 -3.87
C TYR A 54 -6.70 -12.77 -4.43
N GLN A 55 -7.31 -13.58 -3.56
CA GLN A 55 -8.10 -14.72 -4.02
C GLN A 55 -9.36 -14.27 -4.75
N TYR A 56 -10.04 -13.24 -4.23
CA TYR A 56 -11.23 -12.69 -4.87
C TYR A 56 -10.88 -12.11 -6.26
N TRP A 57 -9.80 -11.34 -6.36
CA TRP A 57 -9.33 -10.79 -7.63
C TRP A 57 -9.07 -11.87 -8.68
N LYS A 58 -8.47 -13.02 -8.32
CA LYS A 58 -8.27 -14.13 -9.26
C LYS A 58 -9.57 -14.72 -9.80
N VAL A 59 -10.61 -14.81 -8.97
CA VAL A 59 -11.94 -15.27 -9.40
C VAL A 59 -12.57 -14.24 -10.33
N HIS A 60 -12.50 -12.96 -9.98
CA HIS A 60 -13.03 -11.88 -10.78
C HIS A 60 -12.33 -11.78 -12.14
N ASP A 61 -10.99 -11.82 -12.18
CA ASP A 61 -10.20 -11.79 -13.41
C ASP A 61 -10.58 -12.94 -14.35
N HIS A 62 -10.77 -14.14 -13.81
CA HIS A 62 -11.28 -15.28 -14.58
C HIS A 62 -12.67 -15.04 -15.15
N LEU A 63 -13.63 -14.57 -14.34
CA LEU A 63 -15.01 -14.30 -14.78
C LEU A 63 -15.09 -13.22 -15.88
N GLN A 64 -14.16 -12.28 -15.92
CA GLN A 64 -14.07 -11.29 -17.00
C GLN A 64 -13.63 -11.91 -18.33
N GLN A 65 -12.81 -12.96 -18.29
CA GLN A 65 -12.30 -13.65 -19.47
C GLN A 65 -13.21 -14.80 -19.92
N GLN A 66 -13.82 -15.48 -18.96
CA GLN A 66 -14.69 -16.65 -19.15
C GLN A 66 -15.91 -16.50 -18.24
N PRO A 67 -17.01 -15.93 -18.76
CA PRO A 67 -18.25 -15.78 -17.99
C PRO A 67 -18.77 -17.14 -17.53
N ASP A 68 -19.03 -17.25 -16.22
CA ASP A 68 -19.58 -18.43 -15.56
C ASP A 68 -20.60 -17.96 -14.52
N SER A 69 -21.88 -18.10 -14.85
CA SER A 69 -22.98 -17.61 -14.01
C SER A 69 -23.13 -18.41 -12.71
N GLU A 70 -22.76 -19.69 -12.70
CA GLU A 70 -22.83 -20.51 -11.49
C GLU A 70 -21.76 -20.07 -10.49
N LEU A 71 -20.52 -19.88 -10.97
CA LEU A 71 -19.42 -19.37 -10.17
C LEU A 71 -19.70 -17.94 -9.67
N GLU A 72 -20.21 -17.06 -10.53
CA GLU A 72 -20.56 -15.69 -10.15
C GLU A 72 -21.66 -15.65 -9.07
N ASN A 73 -22.71 -16.45 -9.23
CA ASN A 73 -23.78 -16.57 -8.24
C ASN A 73 -23.26 -17.12 -6.90
N TYR A 74 -22.39 -18.13 -6.95
CA TYR A 74 -21.76 -18.69 -5.76
C TYR A 74 -20.89 -17.66 -5.03
N MET A 75 -20.03 -16.96 -5.77
CA MET A 75 -19.19 -15.89 -5.25
C MET A 75 -20.02 -14.77 -4.59
N ASN A 76 -21.10 -14.33 -5.25
CA ASN A 76 -22.00 -13.30 -4.73
C ASN A 76 -22.70 -13.74 -3.44
N LYS A 77 -23.11 -15.01 -3.37
CA LYS A 77 -23.72 -15.60 -2.17
C LYS A 77 -22.74 -15.65 -1.00
N VAL A 78 -21.50 -16.10 -1.22
CA VAL A 78 -20.52 -16.28 -0.15
C VAL A 78 -19.92 -14.96 0.31
N LEU A 79 -19.46 -14.12 -0.62
CA LEU A 79 -18.72 -12.89 -0.31
C LEU A 79 -19.61 -11.65 -0.15
N SER A 80 -20.83 -11.68 -0.68
CA SER A 80 -21.79 -10.55 -0.68
C SER A 80 -21.16 -9.20 -1.01
N PRO A 81 -20.45 -9.07 -2.15
CA PRO A 81 -19.65 -7.88 -2.46
C PRO A 81 -20.50 -6.59 -2.57
N ALA A 82 -21.78 -6.70 -2.94
CA ALA A 82 -22.69 -5.56 -3.04
C ALA A 82 -23.11 -4.97 -1.67
N LEU A 83 -23.04 -5.77 -0.60
CA LEU A 83 -23.39 -5.35 0.75
C LEU A 83 -22.19 -4.82 1.53
N ASP A 84 -21.00 -4.86 0.95
CA ASP A 84 -19.80 -4.41 1.63
C ASP A 84 -19.54 -2.91 1.43
N THR A 85 -19.67 -2.18 2.54
CA THR A 85 -19.38 -0.74 2.65
C THR A 85 -17.97 -0.47 3.23
N THR A 86 -17.25 -1.51 3.66
CA THR A 86 -15.98 -1.39 4.40
C THR A 86 -14.73 -1.45 3.54
N GLY A 87 -14.87 -1.56 2.21
CA GLY A 87 -13.74 -1.54 1.28
C GLY A 87 -13.18 -2.91 0.89
N ARG A 88 -13.91 -3.98 1.21
CA ARG A 88 -13.73 -5.37 0.77
C ARG A 88 -14.47 -5.70 -0.54
N SER A 89 -15.21 -4.74 -1.09
CA SER A 89 -15.95 -4.89 -2.35
C SER A 89 -15.05 -4.74 -3.58
N MET A 90 -15.32 -5.54 -4.61
CA MET A 90 -14.59 -5.42 -5.90
C MET A 90 -14.72 -4.06 -6.54
N ARG A 91 -15.77 -3.30 -6.21
CA ARG A 91 -15.98 -1.95 -6.72
C ARG A 91 -14.77 -1.05 -6.43
N ARG A 92 -14.19 -1.15 -5.22
CA ARG A 92 -12.98 -0.41 -4.85
C ARG A 92 -11.71 -1.19 -5.20
N LEU A 93 -11.73 -2.52 -5.06
CA LEU A 93 -10.53 -3.32 -5.32
C LEU A 93 -10.06 -3.20 -6.77
N LYS A 94 -10.97 -3.23 -7.75
CA LYS A 94 -10.63 -3.26 -9.19
C LYS A 94 -9.88 -2.02 -9.68
N THR A 95 -9.96 -0.91 -8.96
CA THR A 95 -9.25 0.34 -9.27
C THR A 95 -8.09 0.61 -8.32
N SER A 96 -7.77 -0.32 -7.43
CA SER A 96 -6.68 -0.17 -6.46
C SER A 96 -5.33 -0.57 -7.05
N GLU A 97 -4.25 -0.04 -6.50
CA GLU A 97 -2.87 -0.47 -6.81
C GLU A 97 -2.66 -1.98 -6.61
N TYR A 98 -3.41 -2.59 -5.68
CA TYR A 98 -3.37 -4.03 -5.49
C TYR A 98 -3.85 -4.78 -6.75
N ALA A 99 -4.99 -4.41 -7.32
CA ALA A 99 -5.52 -5.08 -8.50
C ALA A 99 -4.76 -4.72 -9.79
N LEU A 100 -4.24 -3.50 -9.87
CA LEU A 100 -3.57 -2.99 -11.08
C LEU A 100 -2.09 -3.36 -11.16
N ILE A 101 -1.41 -3.56 -10.01
CA ILE A 101 0.03 -3.79 -9.95
C ILE A 101 0.36 -5.03 -9.11
N ALA A 102 -0.03 -5.05 -7.83
CA ALA A 102 0.45 -6.07 -6.90
C ALA A 102 0.03 -7.50 -7.28
N PHE A 103 -1.26 -7.72 -7.53
CA PHE A 103 -1.80 -9.04 -7.82
C PHE A 103 -1.37 -9.60 -9.18
N PRO A 104 -1.31 -8.81 -10.26
CA PRO A 104 -0.67 -9.22 -11.51
C PRO A 104 0.78 -9.68 -11.30
N VAL A 105 1.59 -8.89 -10.58
CA VAL A 105 2.99 -9.25 -10.27
C VAL A 105 3.05 -10.54 -9.45
N MET A 106 2.19 -10.69 -8.45
CA MET A 106 2.13 -11.91 -7.66
C MET A 106 1.79 -13.13 -8.51
N GLN A 107 0.79 -13.03 -9.39
CA GLN A 107 0.42 -14.12 -10.27
C GLN A 107 1.54 -14.49 -11.24
N GLN A 108 2.17 -13.49 -11.87
CA GLN A 108 3.27 -13.70 -12.81
C GLN A 108 4.50 -14.34 -12.15
N LEU A 109 4.80 -13.98 -10.90
CA LEU A 109 5.94 -14.51 -10.14
C LEU A 109 5.60 -15.76 -9.30
N GLY A 110 4.36 -16.25 -9.33
CA GLY A 110 3.92 -17.39 -8.52
C GLY A 110 3.90 -17.11 -7.02
N ILE A 111 3.79 -15.85 -6.60
CA ILE A 111 3.67 -15.45 -5.19
C ILE A 111 2.26 -15.75 -4.71
N THR A 112 2.15 -16.58 -3.67
CA THR A 112 0.86 -17.10 -3.21
C THR A 112 0.26 -16.33 -2.03
N GLU A 113 1.06 -15.50 -1.36
CA GLU A 113 0.67 -14.84 -0.12
C GLU A 113 1.36 -13.47 0.04
N LEU A 114 0.58 -12.48 0.50
CA LEU A 114 1.07 -11.18 0.96
C LEU A 114 1.33 -11.22 2.46
N LYS A 115 2.42 -10.58 2.89
CA LYS A 115 2.76 -10.41 4.29
C LYS A 115 2.82 -8.91 4.61
N SER A 116 2.18 -8.48 5.69
CA SER A 116 2.28 -7.09 6.14
C SER A 116 3.71 -6.76 6.54
N MET A 117 4.24 -5.67 5.98
CA MET A 117 5.48 -5.05 6.41
C MET A 117 5.26 -3.99 7.48
N ASP A 118 4.11 -3.31 7.47
CA ASP A 118 3.78 -2.26 8.43
C ASP A 118 3.31 -2.90 9.75
N CYS A 119 4.06 -2.67 10.82
CA CYS A 119 3.69 -3.11 12.18
C CYS A 119 3.19 -1.96 13.07
N GLN A 120 3.13 -0.73 12.54
CA GLN A 120 2.51 0.42 13.19
C GLN A 120 3.16 0.88 14.52
N VAL A 121 4.37 0.41 14.84
CA VAL A 121 5.05 0.72 16.12
C VAL A 121 5.21 2.23 16.36
N TYR A 122 5.50 3.01 15.33
CA TYR A 122 5.72 4.46 15.43
C TYR A 122 4.55 5.30 14.93
N ASP A 123 3.36 4.71 14.71
CA ASP A 123 2.21 5.44 14.17
C ASP A 123 1.74 6.56 15.11
N LEU A 124 1.74 6.32 16.43
CA LEU A 124 1.38 7.34 17.40
C LEU A 124 2.36 8.53 17.38
N ASN A 125 3.66 8.27 17.30
CA ASN A 125 4.69 9.30 17.25
C ASN A 125 4.61 10.12 15.95
N TRP A 126 4.40 9.43 14.83
CA TRP A 126 4.20 10.05 13.53
C TRP A 126 2.95 10.95 13.53
N ASN A 127 1.82 10.45 14.00
CA ASN A 127 0.57 11.20 14.06
C ASN A 127 0.67 12.41 15.00
N ALA A 128 1.33 12.27 16.15
CA ALA A 128 1.57 13.37 17.07
C ALA A 128 2.43 14.48 16.43
N SER A 129 3.49 14.10 15.72
CA SER A 129 4.38 15.06 15.05
C SER A 129 3.70 15.72 13.84
N TRP A 130 2.86 14.97 13.11
CA TRP A 130 2.02 15.50 12.06
C TRP A 130 1.06 16.57 12.60
N ALA A 131 0.35 16.27 13.70
CA ALA A 131 -0.60 17.20 14.32
C ALA A 131 0.11 18.45 14.86
N ALA A 132 1.29 18.30 15.48
CA ALA A 132 2.09 19.42 15.96
C ALA A 132 2.51 20.35 14.81
N PHE A 133 2.98 19.78 13.70
CA PHE A 133 3.30 20.55 12.50
C PHE A 133 2.07 21.25 11.95
N ASP A 134 0.95 20.56 11.75
CA ASP A 134 -0.27 21.13 11.17
C ASP A 134 -0.80 22.33 11.97
N ALA A 135 -0.78 22.22 13.30
CA ALA A 135 -1.17 23.30 14.19
C ALA A 135 -0.30 24.56 14.00
N LYS A 136 1.03 24.42 14.00
CA LYS A 136 1.94 25.56 13.81
C LYS A 136 1.94 26.08 12.38
N PHE A 137 1.86 25.20 11.40
CA PHE A 137 1.80 25.56 9.98
C PHE A 137 0.52 26.34 9.66
N SER A 138 -0.59 26.02 10.31
CA SER A 138 -1.84 26.79 10.21
C SER A 138 -1.73 28.21 10.78
N VAL A 139 -0.82 28.46 11.73
CA VAL A 139 -0.49 29.80 12.20
C VAL A 139 0.46 30.50 11.23
N PHE A 140 1.53 29.81 10.80
CA PHE A 140 2.49 30.30 9.80
C PHE A 140 1.81 30.79 8.52
N ARG A 141 0.84 30.04 7.98
CA ARG A 141 0.09 30.43 6.78
C ARG A 141 -0.78 31.69 6.93
N LYS A 142 -0.99 32.20 8.14
CA LYS A 142 -1.73 33.44 8.39
C LYS A 142 -0.85 34.69 8.29
N ASP A 143 0.46 34.55 8.13
CA ASP A 143 1.34 35.70 7.89
C ASP A 143 0.87 36.46 6.63
N THR A 144 0.65 37.77 6.80
CA THR A 144 0.09 38.63 5.77
C THR A 144 1.14 39.45 5.05
N SER A 145 2.41 39.39 5.45
CA SER A 145 3.50 40.18 4.89
C SER A 145 3.74 39.84 3.41
N ALA A 146 4.09 40.86 2.62
CA ALA A 146 4.25 40.70 1.18
C ALA A 146 5.44 39.80 0.81
N ALA A 147 6.55 39.89 1.57
CA ALA A 147 7.73 39.06 1.39
C ALA A 147 7.39 37.57 1.62
N PHE A 148 6.72 37.25 2.74
CA PHE A 148 6.23 35.92 3.04
C PHE A 148 5.32 35.39 1.92
N LYS A 149 4.31 36.16 1.51
CA LYS A 149 3.34 35.74 0.49
C LYS A 149 4.01 35.41 -0.84
N ASN A 150 5.00 36.20 -1.26
CA ASN A 150 5.70 35.98 -2.52
C ASN A 150 6.54 34.69 -2.48
N GLU A 151 7.36 34.52 -1.44
CA GLU A 151 8.20 33.34 -1.26
C GLU A 151 7.37 32.07 -1.07
N PHE A 152 6.37 32.11 -0.20
CA PHE A 152 5.46 30.99 0.04
C PHE A 152 4.73 30.58 -1.23
N LYS A 153 4.14 31.54 -1.97
CA LYS A 153 3.41 31.27 -3.21
C LYS A 153 4.32 30.70 -4.29
N ALA A 154 5.57 31.16 -4.41
CA ALA A 154 6.52 30.61 -5.35
C ALA A 154 6.80 29.13 -5.08
N ASN A 155 7.03 28.77 -3.81
CA ASN A 155 7.26 27.38 -3.39
C ASN A 155 6.02 26.50 -3.58
N ILE A 156 4.82 26.97 -3.19
CA ILE A 156 3.57 26.22 -3.41
C ILE A 156 3.30 26.00 -4.91
N ASN A 157 3.56 26.99 -5.77
CA ASN A 157 3.44 26.82 -7.21
C ASN A 157 4.41 25.77 -7.76
N LYS A 158 5.61 25.64 -7.20
CA LYS A 158 6.57 24.60 -7.58
C LYS A 158 6.07 23.21 -7.18
N ILE A 159 5.50 23.07 -5.98
CA ILE A 159 4.86 21.82 -5.53
C ILE A 159 3.70 21.46 -6.47
N ASN A 160 2.79 22.40 -6.74
CA ASN A 160 1.64 22.18 -7.61
C ASN A 160 2.05 21.75 -9.02
N LYS A 161 3.06 22.39 -9.62
CA LYS A 161 3.62 21.97 -10.91
C LYS A 161 4.19 20.55 -10.88
N GLY A 162 4.81 20.16 -9.77
CA GLY A 162 5.24 18.78 -9.53
C GLY A 162 4.06 17.81 -9.59
N PHE A 163 2.96 18.13 -8.89
CA PHE A 163 1.75 17.29 -8.92
C PHE A 163 1.02 17.32 -10.28
N GLU A 164 1.00 18.45 -10.99
CA GLU A 164 0.51 18.51 -12.38
C GLU A 164 1.30 17.56 -13.29
N ARG A 165 2.63 17.48 -13.10
CA ARG A 165 3.50 16.52 -13.79
C ARG A 165 3.18 15.08 -13.40
N TYR A 166 2.97 14.82 -12.11
CA TYR A 166 2.59 13.52 -11.58
C TYR A 166 1.27 13.03 -12.20
N ASP A 167 0.22 13.85 -12.14
CA ASP A 167 -1.10 13.57 -12.73
C ASP A 167 -1.03 13.34 -14.24
N SER A 168 -0.20 14.14 -14.94
CA SER A 168 0.03 13.97 -16.37
C SER A 168 0.66 12.61 -16.70
N ILE A 169 1.65 12.17 -15.91
CA ILE A 169 2.26 10.85 -16.09
C ILE A 169 1.23 9.75 -15.81
N GLU A 170 0.52 9.80 -14.68
CA GLU A 170 -0.47 8.76 -14.34
C GLU A 170 -1.56 8.62 -15.39
N LYS A 171 -1.98 9.73 -15.99
CA LYS A 171 -3.08 9.73 -16.98
C LYS A 171 -2.65 9.33 -18.38
N TYR A 172 -1.44 9.68 -18.80
CA TYR A 172 -1.05 9.61 -20.22
C TYR A 172 0.18 8.73 -20.50
N SER A 173 0.92 8.29 -19.49
CA SER A 173 2.11 7.44 -19.69
C SER A 173 1.75 5.96 -19.71
N ASN A 174 2.39 5.20 -20.60
CA ASN A 174 2.35 3.73 -20.55
C ASN A 174 3.34 3.13 -19.53
N ASN A 175 4.22 3.98 -18.95
CA ASN A 175 5.33 3.56 -18.09
C ASN A 175 5.21 4.16 -16.68
N VAL A 176 3.99 4.35 -16.17
CA VAL A 176 3.73 4.96 -14.85
C VAL A 176 4.51 4.25 -13.75
N THR A 177 4.42 2.92 -13.67
CA THR A 177 5.12 2.13 -12.64
C THR A 177 6.63 2.33 -12.67
N ALA A 178 7.22 2.47 -13.86
CA ALA A 178 8.65 2.74 -13.98
C ALA A 178 8.99 4.16 -13.52
N TRP A 179 8.18 5.15 -13.89
CA TRP A 179 8.37 6.53 -13.45
C TRP A 179 8.22 6.71 -11.93
N LEU A 180 7.23 6.05 -11.30
CA LEU A 180 7.05 6.04 -9.83
C LEU A 180 8.28 5.53 -9.07
N ASN A 181 9.16 4.79 -9.75
CA ASN A 181 10.39 4.25 -9.21
C ASN A 181 11.62 5.16 -9.40
N THR A 182 11.42 6.41 -9.86
CA THR A 182 12.48 7.42 -10.05
C THR A 182 12.64 8.36 -8.85
N ASP A 183 13.76 9.10 -8.81
CA ASP A 183 13.97 10.14 -7.82
C ASP A 183 13.07 11.37 -8.04
N GLU A 184 12.69 11.69 -9.29
CA GLU A 184 11.73 12.76 -9.61
C GLU A 184 10.38 12.50 -8.94
N ALA A 185 9.79 11.32 -9.19
CA ALA A 185 8.49 10.95 -8.62
C ALA A 185 8.52 10.96 -7.08
N SER A 186 9.64 10.53 -6.49
CA SER A 186 9.80 10.53 -5.04
C SER A 186 9.95 11.93 -4.45
N ALA A 187 10.64 12.84 -5.13
CA ALA A 187 10.73 14.23 -4.71
C ALA A 187 9.36 14.92 -4.78
N ILE A 188 8.60 14.69 -5.85
CA ILE A 188 7.23 15.23 -5.99
C ILE A 188 6.32 14.67 -4.89
N SER A 189 6.28 13.35 -4.72
CA SER A 189 5.44 12.71 -3.69
C SER A 189 5.81 13.17 -2.28
N ALA A 190 7.09 13.23 -1.95
CA ALA A 190 7.57 13.73 -0.66
C ALA A 190 7.18 15.19 -0.42
N SER A 191 7.13 16.03 -1.46
CA SER A 191 6.76 17.45 -1.31
C SER A 191 5.31 17.66 -0.85
N GLY A 192 4.41 16.69 -1.08
CA GLY A 192 3.04 16.75 -0.58
C GLY A 192 2.94 16.62 0.94
N ASP A 193 3.79 15.76 1.53
CA ASP A 193 3.78 15.51 2.96
C ASP A 193 4.81 16.39 3.71
N PHE A 194 5.96 16.65 3.10
CA PHE A 194 7.10 17.29 3.76
C PHE A 194 7.44 18.67 3.20
N TYR A 195 6.69 19.19 2.23
CA TYR A 195 7.03 20.44 1.54
C TYR A 195 8.43 20.40 0.91
N LEU A 196 8.87 21.52 0.35
CA LEU A 196 10.20 21.62 -0.25
C LEU A 196 11.25 21.96 0.83
N PRO A 197 12.45 21.36 0.81
CA PRO A 197 13.50 21.64 1.79
C PRO A 197 13.84 23.13 1.93
N GLU A 198 13.85 23.88 0.82
CA GLU A 198 14.09 25.33 0.84
C GLU A 198 13.05 26.12 1.64
N MET A 199 11.86 25.57 1.87
CA MET A 199 10.84 26.23 2.70
C MET A 199 11.21 26.20 4.18
N TYR A 200 12.09 25.29 4.61
CA TYR A 200 12.41 25.11 6.02
C TYR A 200 13.21 26.28 6.59
N ASP A 201 13.85 27.05 5.72
CA ASP A 201 14.64 28.23 6.07
C ASP A 201 13.84 29.53 5.94
N MET A 202 12.56 29.46 5.55
CA MET A 202 11.66 30.61 5.55
C MET A 202 11.44 31.11 6.98
N ASN A 203 11.35 32.43 7.13
CA ASN A 203 11.12 33.04 8.44
C ASN A 203 9.83 32.49 9.08
N ASN A 204 9.91 32.10 10.36
CA ASN A 204 8.83 31.49 11.13
C ASN A 204 8.25 30.17 10.59
N PHE A 205 8.88 29.53 9.61
CA PHE A 205 8.49 28.18 9.22
C PHE A 205 8.66 27.24 10.43
N PRO A 206 7.69 26.34 10.72
CA PRO A 206 7.78 25.40 11.84
C PRO A 206 8.77 24.26 11.53
N LYS A 207 10.05 24.62 11.43
CA LYS A 207 11.16 23.76 11.00
C LYS A 207 11.33 22.58 11.94
N GLU A 208 11.35 22.82 13.24
CA GLU A 208 11.53 21.76 14.24
C GLU A 208 10.40 20.72 14.17
N GLU A 209 9.15 21.15 13.99
CA GLU A 209 8.02 20.23 13.83
C GLU A 209 8.10 19.45 12.52
N MET A 210 8.54 20.09 11.43
CA MET A 210 8.76 19.41 10.16
C MET A 210 9.87 18.37 10.27
N LEU A 211 10.99 18.70 10.90
CA LEU A 211 12.10 17.77 11.11
C LEU A 211 11.69 16.60 12.02
N SER A 212 10.90 16.86 13.07
CA SER A 212 10.31 15.83 13.92
C SER A 212 9.39 14.90 13.11
N LYS A 213 8.51 15.49 12.28
CA LYS A 213 7.66 14.75 11.35
C LYS A 213 8.52 13.83 10.46
N ILE A 214 9.49 14.38 9.73
CA ILE A 214 10.40 13.59 8.87
C ILE A 214 11.12 12.48 9.67
N HIS A 215 11.60 12.76 10.88
CA HIS A 215 12.25 11.77 11.74
C HIS A 215 11.34 10.56 11.99
N TRP A 216 10.10 10.77 12.41
CA TRP A 216 9.18 9.66 12.69
C TRP A 216 8.73 8.92 11.42
N TRP A 217 8.65 9.60 10.27
CA TRP A 217 8.47 8.92 9.00
C TRP A 217 9.62 7.96 8.67
N ILE A 218 10.86 8.40 8.88
CA ILE A 218 12.04 7.55 8.70
C ILE A 218 12.01 6.36 9.67
N MET A 219 11.66 6.58 10.94
CA MET A 219 11.53 5.51 11.93
C MET A 219 10.47 4.47 11.54
N ARG A 220 9.31 4.90 11.01
CA ARG A 220 8.29 3.98 10.47
C ARG A 220 8.86 3.14 9.32
N ASN A 221 9.54 3.76 8.36
CA ASN A 221 10.13 3.03 7.22
C ASN A 221 11.26 2.08 7.67
N GLN A 222 12.06 2.48 8.67
CA GLN A 222 13.11 1.64 9.25
C GLN A 222 12.53 0.34 9.82
N GLU A 223 11.47 0.47 10.62
CA GLU A 223 10.79 -0.68 11.20
C GLU A 223 10.20 -1.59 10.10
N MET A 224 9.51 -1.01 9.11
CA MET A 224 8.95 -1.79 8.00
C MET A 224 10.03 -2.62 7.29
N CYS A 225 11.20 -2.01 7.05
CA CYS A 225 12.35 -2.69 6.47
C CYS A 225 12.88 -3.81 7.37
N GLU A 226 13.01 -3.56 8.68
CA GLU A 226 13.47 -4.57 9.64
C GLU A 226 12.51 -5.76 9.71
N ASN A 227 11.20 -5.51 9.75
CA ASN A 227 10.18 -6.53 9.75
C ASN A 227 10.21 -7.38 8.46
N VAL A 228 10.39 -6.76 7.29
CA VAL A 228 10.59 -7.48 6.02
C VAL A 228 11.79 -8.44 6.11
N VAL A 229 12.95 -7.94 6.55
CA VAL A 229 14.18 -8.75 6.63
C VAL A 229 14.05 -9.86 7.67
N ASN A 230 13.49 -9.56 8.84
CA ASN A 230 13.32 -10.52 9.93
C ASN A 230 12.35 -11.64 9.54
N ARG A 231 11.23 -11.30 8.90
CA ARG A 231 10.28 -12.29 8.37
C ARG A 231 10.92 -13.14 7.27
N ALA A 232 11.67 -12.52 6.37
CA ALA A 232 12.37 -13.23 5.30
C ALA A 232 13.37 -14.26 5.86
N LYS A 233 14.20 -13.85 6.83
CA LYS A 233 15.15 -14.71 7.53
C LYS A 233 14.44 -15.86 8.25
N LYS A 234 13.37 -15.56 9.01
CA LYS A 234 12.59 -16.57 9.73
C LYS A 234 11.94 -17.59 8.79
N ALA A 235 11.50 -17.16 7.61
CA ALA A 235 10.94 -18.04 6.59
C ALA A 235 11.99 -18.74 5.71
N GLY A 236 13.28 -18.47 5.91
CA GLY A 236 14.37 -19.02 5.10
C GLY A 236 14.40 -18.54 3.65
N VAL A 237 13.62 -17.52 3.29
CA VAL A 237 13.54 -17.02 1.91
C VAL A 237 14.69 -16.07 1.60
N LYS A 238 15.22 -16.15 0.36
CA LYS A 238 16.40 -15.37 -0.08
C LYS A 238 16.05 -14.21 -1.03
N ARG A 239 14.83 -14.18 -1.55
CA ARG A 239 14.33 -13.14 -2.45
C ARG A 239 12.95 -12.72 -1.98
N VAL A 240 12.74 -11.42 -1.91
CA VAL A 240 11.47 -10.81 -1.47
C VAL A 240 11.15 -9.70 -2.45
N VAL A 241 9.89 -9.63 -2.86
CA VAL A 241 9.33 -8.49 -3.57
C VAL A 241 8.65 -7.61 -2.53
N VAL A 242 9.05 -6.34 -2.47
CA VAL A 242 8.45 -5.34 -1.59
C VAL A 242 7.62 -4.41 -2.44
N ILE A 243 6.34 -4.29 -2.11
CA ILE A 243 5.40 -3.35 -2.75
C ILE A 243 5.03 -2.33 -1.67
N ALA A 244 5.36 -1.06 -1.93
CA ALA A 244 5.16 0.03 -1.01
C ALA A 244 4.59 1.24 -1.76
N GLY A 245 3.82 2.08 -1.07
CA GLY A 245 3.35 3.34 -1.64
C GLY A 245 4.52 4.23 -2.06
N ALA A 246 4.30 5.10 -3.06
CA ALA A 246 5.36 5.88 -3.70
C ALA A 246 6.21 6.69 -2.69
N ASN A 247 5.58 7.28 -1.66
CA ASN A 247 6.30 8.07 -0.65
C ASN A 247 7.15 7.23 0.32
N HIS A 248 6.98 5.90 0.37
CA HIS A 248 7.84 5.00 1.15
C HIS A 248 9.07 4.53 0.37
N ARG A 249 8.91 4.36 -0.95
CA ARG A 249 9.88 3.68 -1.82
C ARG A 249 11.31 4.16 -1.60
N LYS A 250 11.57 5.48 -1.66
CA LYS A 250 12.93 6.02 -1.55
C LYS A 250 13.57 5.70 -0.20
N TYR A 251 12.85 6.02 0.87
CA TYR A 251 13.31 5.79 2.24
C TYR A 251 13.61 4.31 2.47
N MET A 252 12.69 3.42 2.09
CA MET A 252 12.89 1.98 2.24
C MET A 252 14.08 1.48 1.42
N GLN A 253 14.25 1.93 0.17
CA GLN A 253 15.41 1.54 -0.64
C GLN A 253 16.73 1.97 0.00
N ASP A 254 16.80 3.20 0.49
CA ASP A 254 18.01 3.74 1.13
C ASP A 254 18.31 3.05 2.47
N ILE A 255 17.28 2.68 3.23
CA ILE A 255 17.39 1.89 4.46
C ILE A 255 17.89 0.46 4.14
N PHE A 256 17.21 -0.25 3.23
CA PHE A 256 17.57 -1.62 2.88
C PHE A 256 19.01 -1.73 2.34
N LYS A 257 19.48 -0.75 1.55
CA LYS A 257 20.87 -0.70 1.04
C LYS A 257 21.92 -0.64 2.15
N LYS A 258 21.55 -0.12 3.32
CA LYS A 258 22.42 -0.03 4.51
C LYS A 258 22.32 -1.26 5.40
N MET A 259 21.34 -2.14 5.18
CA MET A 259 21.15 -3.34 6.01
C MET A 259 22.17 -4.43 5.65
N PRO A 260 22.87 -5.03 6.64
CA PRO A 260 23.85 -6.07 6.38
C PRO A 260 23.26 -7.29 5.66
N GLY A 261 23.92 -7.71 4.58
CA GLY A 261 23.51 -8.89 3.80
C GLY A 261 22.26 -8.70 2.93
N VAL A 262 21.78 -7.46 2.78
CA VAL A 262 20.63 -7.13 1.92
C VAL A 262 21.15 -6.50 0.63
N ARG A 263 20.64 -6.99 -0.51
CA ARG A 263 20.83 -6.36 -1.83
C ARG A 263 19.48 -5.91 -2.35
N VAL A 264 19.35 -4.63 -2.64
CA VAL A 264 18.16 -4.02 -3.22
C VAL A 264 18.33 -3.91 -4.72
N ARG A 265 17.26 -4.16 -5.47
CA ARG A 265 17.16 -3.83 -6.89
C ARG A 265 15.84 -3.13 -7.15
N ASN A 266 15.89 -2.10 -7.97
CA ASN A 266 14.69 -1.43 -8.47
C ASN A 266 14.09 -2.25 -9.62
N ILE A 267 12.77 -2.21 -9.83
CA ILE A 267 12.12 -2.88 -10.97
C ILE A 267 12.64 -2.35 -12.32
N ASN A 268 13.10 -1.09 -12.36
CA ASN A 268 13.69 -0.47 -13.54
C ASN A 268 15.10 -0.98 -13.89
N GLU A 269 15.72 -1.80 -13.04
CA GLU A 269 17.07 -2.34 -13.24
C GLU A 269 17.06 -3.75 -13.87
N PHE A 270 15.88 -4.25 -14.27
CA PHE A 270 15.69 -5.55 -14.90
C PHE A 270 15.50 -5.42 -16.41
#